data_AF-A0A7Y2QCC5-F1
#
_entry.id   AF-A0A7Y2QCC5-F1
#
_cell.length_a   1.000
_cell.length_b   1.000
_cell.length_c   1.000
_cell.angle_alpha   90.00
_cell.angle_beta   90.00
_cell.angle_gamma   90.00
#
_symmetry.space_group_name_H-M   'P 1'
#
loop_
_entity.id
_entity.type
_entity.pdbx_description
1 polymer ?
#
loop_
_entity_poly.entity_id
_entity_poly.type
_entity_poly.pdbx_seq_one_letter_code
_entity_poly.pdbx_strand_id
1 'polypeptide(L)'
;MKQNAMIDDWYPVGLFSQLDIDGRKTALMGEPIELALDTHGNINVKSSDGRFLPVCLRYGHIWSSLGKPRKDLFPIPEADQPGRRFVDVGVARVRCSPLRAVENFLDIAHFPFVHTDILGAEPHTEVQ
;
A
#
# COMPACT_ATOMS: atom_id res chain seq x y z
N MET A 1 14.56 24.98 -0.80
CA MET A 1 13.30 24.28 -0.42
C MET A 1 13.68 23.07 0.41
N LYS A 2 13.23 22.99 1.68
CA LYS A 2 13.49 21.81 2.51
C LYS A 2 12.82 20.60 1.86
N GLN A 3 13.61 19.61 1.47
CA GLN A 3 13.14 18.34 0.96
C GLN A 3 12.27 17.69 2.03
N ASN A 4 11.04 17.36 1.68
CA ASN A 4 10.23 16.48 2.50
C ASN A 4 10.14 15.15 1.76
N ALA A 5 11.19 14.33 1.91
CA ALA A 5 11.38 13.12 1.09
C ALA A 5 10.15 12.20 1.09
N MET A 6 9.44 12.12 2.21
CA MET A 6 8.26 11.27 2.36
C MET A 6 7.09 11.72 1.48
N ILE A 7 6.80 13.02 1.34
CA ILE A 7 5.60 13.42 0.57
C ILE A 7 5.81 13.26 -0.94
N ASP A 8 7.06 13.16 -1.40
CA ASP A 8 7.46 12.98 -2.80
C ASP A 8 7.65 11.49 -3.16
N ASP A 9 7.12 10.54 -2.36
CA ASP A 9 7.16 9.10 -2.65
C ASP A 9 5.76 8.53 -2.97
N TRP A 10 5.73 7.32 -3.54
CA TRP A 10 4.51 6.57 -3.86
C TRP A 10 4.01 5.75 -2.67
N TYR A 11 2.72 5.86 -2.36
CA TYR A 11 2.06 5.06 -1.33
C TYR A 11 0.80 4.39 -1.89
N PRO A 12 0.53 3.12 -1.54
CA PRO A 12 -0.72 2.49 -1.89
C PRO A 12 -1.83 3.13 -1.06
N VAL A 13 -2.87 3.64 -1.75
CA VAL A 13 -4.00 4.34 -1.12
C VAL A 13 -5.31 3.54 -1.23
N GLY A 14 -5.35 2.50 -2.05
CA GLY A 14 -6.48 1.59 -2.13
C GLY A 14 -6.22 0.42 -3.08
N LEU A 15 -7.05 -0.61 -2.97
CA LEU A 15 -7.17 -1.67 -3.98
C LEU A 15 -8.08 -1.20 -5.10
N PHE A 16 -7.67 -1.44 -6.35
CA PHE A 16 -8.50 -1.07 -7.51
C PHE A 16 -9.79 -1.89 -7.57
N SER A 17 -9.74 -3.17 -7.17
CA SER A 17 -10.91 -4.06 -7.06
C SER A 17 -11.98 -3.58 -6.07
N GLN A 18 -11.63 -2.63 -5.19
CA GLN A 18 -12.53 -2.05 -4.19
C GLN A 18 -12.91 -0.60 -4.51
N LEU A 19 -12.61 -0.11 -5.72
CA LEU A 19 -13.06 1.20 -6.18
C LEU A 19 -14.33 1.03 -7.02
N ASP A 20 -15.46 1.46 -6.48
CA ASP A 20 -16.76 1.45 -7.15
C ASP A 20 -17.13 2.84 -7.70
N ILE A 21 -18.35 2.96 -8.22
CA ILE A 21 -18.86 4.19 -8.83
C ILE A 21 -19.06 5.34 -7.83
N ASP A 22 -19.24 5.02 -6.54
CA ASP A 22 -19.41 6.01 -5.47
C ASP A 22 -18.04 6.54 -4.99
N GLY A 23 -16.95 5.94 -5.46
CA GLY A 23 -15.60 6.27 -5.07
C GLY A 23 -15.26 5.77 -3.67
N ARG A 24 -14.13 6.22 -3.14
CA ARG A 24 -13.65 5.78 -1.82
C ARG A 24 -12.92 6.90 -1.11
N LYS A 25 -13.21 7.06 0.19
CA LYS A 25 -12.49 7.98 1.07
C LYS A 25 -11.47 7.23 1.92
N THR A 26 -10.27 7.79 2.02
CA THR A 26 -9.18 7.28 2.88
C THR A 26 -8.31 8.46 3.34
N ALA A 27 -7.17 8.18 3.97
CA ALA A 27 -6.20 9.20 4.32
C ALA A 27 -4.78 8.75 3.95
N LEU A 28 -3.94 9.72 3.56
CA LEU A 28 -2.51 9.54 3.32
C LEU A 28 -1.75 10.52 4.20
N MET A 29 -0.92 10.00 5.11
CA MET A 29 -0.18 10.82 6.10
C MET A 29 -1.06 11.79 6.91
N GLY A 30 -2.31 11.39 7.18
CA GLY A 30 -3.29 12.22 7.88
C GLY A 30 -4.09 13.18 6.99
N GLU A 31 -3.69 13.37 5.73
CA GLU A 31 -4.46 14.13 4.74
C GLU A 31 -5.64 13.28 4.23
N PRO A 32 -6.90 13.69 4.41
CA PRO A 32 -8.03 13.02 3.79
C PRO A 32 -7.96 13.12 2.26
N ILE A 33 -8.14 11.99 1.59
CA ILE A 33 -8.16 11.91 0.13
C ILE A 33 -9.35 11.10 -0.36
N GLU A 34 -9.80 11.42 -1.57
CA GLU A 34 -10.91 10.76 -2.26
C GLU A 34 -10.41 10.13 -3.56
N LEU A 35 -10.72 8.84 -3.74
CA LEU A 35 -10.46 8.07 -4.94
C LEU A 35 -11.78 7.96 -5.72
N ALA A 36 -11.76 8.20 -7.02
CA ALA A 36 -12.95 8.06 -7.86
C ALA A 36 -12.58 7.64 -9.28
N LEU A 37 -13.54 7.06 -10.00
CA LEU A 37 -13.45 6.89 -11.44
C LEU A 37 -14.06 8.11 -12.14
N ASP A 38 -13.42 8.59 -13.21
CA ASP A 38 -14.04 9.57 -14.09
C ASP A 38 -15.01 8.93 -15.10
N THR A 39 -15.64 9.77 -15.93
CA THR A 39 -16.58 9.33 -16.98
C THR A 39 -15.94 8.46 -18.06
N HIS A 40 -14.61 8.43 -18.13
CA HIS A 40 -13.83 7.62 -19.06
C HIS A 40 -13.25 6.36 -18.40
N GLY A 41 -13.52 6.15 -17.10
CA GLY A 41 -13.00 5.02 -16.32
C GLY A 41 -11.57 5.20 -15.81
N ASN A 42 -10.98 6.40 -15.91
CA ASN A 42 -9.66 6.66 -15.32
C ASN A 42 -9.79 6.94 -13.82
N ILE A 43 -8.78 6.52 -13.07
CA ILE A 43 -8.70 6.75 -11.63
C ILE A 43 -8.21 8.17 -11.37
N ASN A 44 -8.93 8.88 -10.51
CA ASN A 44 -8.52 10.15 -9.94
C ASN A 44 -8.38 10.04 -8.43
N VAL A 45 -7.38 10.74 -7.89
CA VAL A 45 -7.21 10.92 -6.45
C VAL A 45 -7.19 12.42 -6.16
N LYS A 46 -8.02 12.87 -5.22
CA LYS A 46 -8.12 14.28 -4.81
C LYS A 46 -7.81 14.46 -3.34
N SER A 47 -7.08 15.50 -2.97
CA SER A 47 -6.96 15.94 -1.57
C SER A 47 -8.19 16.72 -1.10
N SER A 48 -8.25 16.97 0.20
CA SER A 48 -9.36 17.66 0.86
C SER A 48 -9.63 19.07 0.33
N ASP A 49 -8.60 19.74 -0.19
CA ASP A 49 -8.65 21.06 -0.85
C ASP A 49 -9.07 21.00 -2.33
N GLY A 50 -9.38 19.81 -2.86
CA GLY A 50 -9.81 19.61 -4.24
C GLY A 50 -8.68 19.47 -5.27
N ARG A 51 -7.41 19.52 -4.84
CA ARG A 51 -6.26 19.32 -5.74
C ARG A 51 -6.17 17.86 -6.19
N PHE A 52 -5.93 17.64 -7.49
CA PHE A 52 -5.63 16.32 -8.02
C PHE A 52 -4.21 15.89 -7.66
N LEU A 53 -4.07 14.67 -7.15
CA LEU A 53 -2.81 14.06 -6.77
C LEU A 53 -2.29 13.14 -7.90
N PRO A 54 -0.98 12.88 -7.98
CA PRO A 54 -0.43 11.89 -8.91
C PRO A 54 -1.07 10.52 -8.70
N VAL A 55 -1.39 9.82 -9.79
CA VAL A 55 -2.00 8.49 -9.76
C VAL A 55 -1.14 7.50 -10.54
N CYS A 56 -0.94 6.31 -9.98
CA CYS A 56 -0.36 5.17 -10.67
C CYS A 56 -1.17 3.91 -10.32
N LEU A 57 -1.62 3.16 -11.34
CA LEU A 57 -2.26 1.86 -11.15
C LEU A 57 -1.23 0.77 -11.46
N ARG A 58 -0.79 0.02 -10.44
CA ARG A 58 0.19 -1.07 -10.60
C ARG A 58 -0.03 -2.12 -9.51
N TYR A 59 0.16 -3.40 -9.87
CA TYR A 59 0.05 -4.54 -8.94
C TYR A 59 -1.33 -4.66 -8.26
N GLY A 60 -2.42 -4.27 -8.93
CA GLY A 60 -3.78 -4.25 -8.36
C GLY A 60 -4.08 -3.11 -7.38
N HIS A 61 -3.11 -2.22 -7.14
CA HIS A 61 -3.22 -1.13 -6.20
C HIS A 61 -3.26 0.23 -6.91
N ILE A 62 -4.02 1.15 -6.32
CA ILE A 62 -3.99 2.56 -6.65
C ILE A 62 -2.92 3.20 -5.77
N TRP A 63 -1.91 3.79 -6.42
CA TRP A 63 -0.81 4.49 -5.77
C TRP A 63 -0.97 6.00 -5.95
N SER A 64 -0.64 6.75 -4.91
CA SER A 64 -0.67 8.22 -4.92
C SER A 64 0.48 8.82 -4.13
N SER A 65 0.68 10.12 -4.29
CA SER A 65 1.68 10.92 -3.60
C SER A 65 1.06 12.26 -3.17
N LEU A 66 1.51 12.86 -2.07
CA LEU A 66 1.05 14.21 -1.66
C LEU A 66 1.85 15.34 -2.34
N GLY A 67 3.03 14.99 -2.87
CA GLY A 67 3.97 15.87 -3.54
C GLY A 67 4.19 15.43 -4.97
N LYS A 68 5.47 15.41 -5.40
CA LYS A 68 5.86 15.04 -6.76
C LYS A 68 6.79 13.82 -6.74
N PRO A 69 6.30 12.62 -7.10
CA PRO A 69 7.13 11.43 -7.17
C PRO A 69 8.27 11.60 -8.17
N ARG A 70 9.49 11.30 -7.73
CA ARG A 70 10.73 11.49 -8.53
C ARG A 70 11.26 10.21 -9.16
N LYS A 71 10.78 9.07 -8.67
CA LYS A 71 11.14 7.74 -9.15
C LYS A 71 9.86 7.00 -9.51
N ASP A 72 10.01 6.05 -10.43
CA ASP A 72 8.96 5.09 -10.70
C ASP A 72 8.72 4.19 -9.48
N LEU A 73 7.57 3.53 -9.47
CA LEU A 73 7.30 2.48 -8.50
C LEU A 73 8.33 1.35 -8.64
N PHE A 74 8.72 0.73 -7.53
CA PHE A 74 9.67 -0.38 -7.55
C PHE A 74 9.14 -1.54 -8.42
N PRO A 75 10.03 -2.23 -9.16
CA PRO A 75 9.64 -3.39 -9.95
C PRO A 75 9.37 -4.60 -9.05
N ILE A 76 8.34 -5.37 -9.36
CA ILE A 76 8.11 -6.73 -8.86
C ILE A 76 8.08 -7.63 -10.09
N PRO A 77 9.21 -8.21 -10.53
CA PRO A 77 9.28 -8.97 -11.78
C PRO A 77 8.26 -10.12 -11.87
N GLU A 78 7.96 -10.76 -10.74
CA GLU A 78 6.96 -11.83 -10.63
C GLU A 78 5.55 -11.34 -11.01
N ALA A 79 5.24 -10.05 -10.85
CA ALA A 79 3.94 -9.50 -11.21
C ALA A 79 3.72 -9.44 -12.72
N ASP A 80 4.79 -9.42 -13.51
CA ASP A 80 4.76 -9.35 -14.98
C ASP A 80 4.95 -10.75 -15.64
N GLN A 81 5.14 -11.81 -14.84
CA GLN A 81 5.31 -13.17 -15.35
C GLN A 81 3.99 -13.74 -15.90
N PRO A 82 3.98 -14.26 -17.15
CA PRO A 82 2.79 -14.91 -17.72
C PRO A 82 2.27 -16.05 -16.85
N GLY A 83 0.95 -16.15 -16.71
CA GLY A 83 0.29 -17.21 -15.93
C GLY A 83 0.19 -16.96 -14.43
N ARG A 84 0.81 -15.90 -13.89
CA ARG A 84 0.53 -15.44 -12.52
C ARG A 84 -0.71 -14.55 -12.48
N ARG A 85 -1.41 -14.57 -11.35
CA ARG A 85 -2.60 -13.74 -11.08
C ARG A 85 -2.44 -13.02 -9.76
N PHE A 86 -2.99 -11.82 -9.65
CA PHE A 86 -3.12 -11.13 -8.38
C PHE A 86 -4.29 -11.71 -7.58
N VAL A 87 -4.07 -11.88 -6.28
CA VAL A 87 -5.11 -12.32 -5.34
C VAL A 87 -5.13 -11.31 -4.20
N ASP A 88 -6.19 -10.53 -4.13
CA ASP A 88 -6.34 -9.52 -3.09
C ASP A 88 -6.71 -10.20 -1.78
N VAL A 89 -5.92 -9.92 -0.72
CA VAL A 89 -6.15 -10.43 0.64
C VAL A 89 -6.86 -9.42 1.56
N GLY A 90 -7.38 -8.35 0.97
CA GLY A 90 -8.11 -7.30 1.66
C GLY A 90 -7.21 -6.23 2.30
N VAL A 91 -7.85 -5.32 3.05
CA VAL A 91 -7.18 -4.19 3.73
C VAL A 91 -7.46 -4.28 5.22
N ALA A 92 -6.41 -4.39 6.02
CA ALA A 92 -6.51 -4.39 7.48
C ALA A 92 -6.04 -3.03 8.04
N ARG A 93 -6.87 -2.39 8.88
CA ARG A 93 -6.47 -1.19 9.62
C ARG A 93 -5.92 -1.60 10.97
N VAL A 94 -4.67 -1.20 11.23
CA VAL A 94 -3.96 -1.47 12.49
C VAL A 94 -3.67 -0.16 13.21
N ARG A 95 -3.78 -0.18 14.54
CA ARG A 95 -3.49 0.98 15.38
C ARG A 95 -2.02 0.97 15.81
N CYS A 96 -1.12 1.09 14.83
CA CYS A 96 0.32 1.21 15.07
C CYS A 96 0.94 2.20 14.09
N SER A 97 2.19 2.59 14.32
CA SER A 97 2.90 3.39 13.32
C SER A 97 3.26 2.53 12.10
N PRO A 98 3.30 3.09 10.88
CA PRO A 98 3.61 2.33 9.68
C PRO A 98 5.00 1.67 9.75
N LEU A 99 5.98 2.33 10.40
CA LEU A 99 7.31 1.77 10.57
C LEU A 99 7.35 0.57 11.53
N ARG A 100 6.47 0.53 12.54
CA ARG A 100 6.33 -0.66 13.41
C ARG A 100 5.68 -1.83 12.67
N ALA A 101 4.76 -1.57 11.74
CA ALA A 101 4.21 -2.62 10.89
C ALA A 101 5.28 -3.21 9.95
N VAL A 102 6.14 -2.35 9.38
CA VAL A 102 7.29 -2.81 8.57
C VAL A 102 8.28 -3.61 9.41
N GLU A 103 8.63 -3.13 10.60
CA GLU A 103 9.52 -3.85 11.54
C GLU A 103 8.98 -5.23 11.88
N ASN A 104 7.69 -5.34 12.20
CA ASN A 104 7.06 -6.64 12.49
C ASN A 104 7.09 -7.61 11.30
N PHE A 105 7.02 -7.12 10.06
CA PHE A 105 7.08 -7.99 8.88
C PHE A 105 8.50 -8.49 8.60
N LEU A 106 9.51 -7.70 8.97
CA LEU A 106 10.92 -8.03 8.78
C LEU A 106 11.51 -8.83 9.94
N ASP A 107 10.89 -8.77 11.13
CA ASP A 107 11.26 -9.58 12.27
C ASP A 107 10.80 -11.03 12.05
N ILE A 108 11.76 -11.95 12.07
CA ILE A 108 11.54 -13.39 11.93
C ILE A 108 11.62 -14.10 13.29
N ALA A 109 12.15 -13.43 14.32
CA ALA A 109 12.33 -14.02 15.63
C ALA A 109 11.00 -14.26 16.36
N HIS A 110 9.91 -13.57 15.97
CA HIS A 110 8.60 -13.75 16.59
C HIS A 110 7.81 -14.96 16.05
N PHE A 111 8.27 -15.60 14.97
CA PHE A 111 7.56 -16.70 14.30
C PHE A 111 7.14 -17.83 15.25
N PRO A 112 8.04 -18.45 16.03
CA PRO A 112 7.68 -19.58 16.90
C PRO A 112 6.72 -19.20 18.04
N PHE A 113 6.67 -17.91 18.42
CA PHE A 113 5.91 -17.43 19.58
C PHE A 113 4.51 -16.90 19.23
N VAL A 114 4.36 -16.25 18.06
CA VAL A 114 3.09 -15.62 17.65
C VAL A 114 2.41 -16.42 16.52
N HIS A 115 3.18 -17.16 15.74
CA HIS A 115 2.71 -17.95 14.60
C HIS A 115 3.01 -19.45 14.82
N THR A 116 2.81 -19.92 16.06
CA THR A 116 3.00 -21.32 16.45
C THR A 116 2.20 -22.25 15.55
N ASP A 117 2.87 -23.32 15.08
CA ASP A 117 2.34 -24.33 14.16
C ASP A 117 1.96 -23.81 12.76
N ILE A 118 2.32 -22.57 12.42
CA ILE A 118 2.13 -21.98 11.08
C ILE A 118 3.47 -21.61 10.44
N LEU A 119 4.30 -20.86 11.16
CA LEU A 119 5.60 -20.38 10.65
C LEU A 119 6.80 -20.81 11.51
N GLY A 120 6.55 -21.34 12.71
CA GLY A 120 7.55 -21.87 13.63
C GLY A 120 6.85 -22.52 14.83
N ALA A 121 7.59 -23.14 15.74
CA ALA A 121 7.01 -23.71 16.96
C ALA A 121 8.02 -23.80 18.09
N GLU A 122 7.59 -23.61 19.33
CA GLU A 122 8.42 -23.91 20.49
C GLU A 122 8.62 -25.44 20.65
N PRO A 123 9.79 -25.90 21.11
CA PRO A 123 10.96 -25.12 21.54
C PRO A 123 11.95 -24.78 20.41
N HIS A 124 11.61 -25.02 19.15
CA HIS A 124 12.48 -24.79 17.99
C HIS A 124 12.41 -23.33 17.54
N THR A 125 13.09 -22.46 18.30
CA THR A 125 13.01 -21.00 18.13
C THR A 125 14.11 -20.40 17.24
N GLU A 126 15.04 -21.22 16.75
CA GLU A 126 16.13 -20.81 15.87
C GLU A 126 15.65 -20.57 14.43
N VAL A 127 16.23 -19.56 13.79
CA VAL A 127 15.95 -19.23 12.39
C VAL A 127 17.14 -19.69 11.54
N GLN A 128 16.87 -20.56 10.57
CA GLN A 128 17.86 -21.11 9.62
C GLN A 128 17.88 -20.33 8.31
#